data_AF-A0A936VUQ6-F1
#
_entry.id   AF-A0A936VUQ6-F1
#
_cell.length_a   1.000
_cell.length_b   1.000
_cell.length_c   1.000
_cell.angle_alpha   90.00
_cell.angle_beta   90.00
_cell.angle_gamma   90.00
#
_symmetry.space_group_name_H-M   'P 1'
#
loop_
_entity.id
_entity.type
_entity.pdbx_description
1 polymer ?
#
loop_
_entity_poly.entity_id
_entity_poly.type
_entity_poly.pdbx_seq_one_letter_code
_entity_poly.pdbx_strand_id
1 'polypeptide(L)'
;MKRLILLILSFVSLRIAVSQSIIVNPDGTHSTIFHNGNTSTIVNPNGTHSPVFHNGNISTVVNPNGTHSTIFHNGNTSTMVNPNGTTSTIFHNGNISTVVNSNGTQSTIFHNGNNPLQKTNQNNANASAEPTDSVKLTKRDSLSISDAGKQLKSSKRKAKRGKEPKRE
;
A
#
# COMPACT_ATOMS: atom_id res chain seq x y z
N MET A 1 -15.72 40.97 27.87
CA MET A 1 -14.40 41.38 27.32
C MET A 1 -13.35 40.28 27.47
N LYS A 2 -12.88 39.93 28.70
CA LYS A 2 -11.81 38.92 28.91
C LYS A 2 -12.16 37.50 28.43
N ARG A 3 -13.41 37.05 28.64
CA ARG A 3 -13.90 35.75 28.16
C ARG A 3 -14.03 35.67 26.64
N LEU A 4 -14.27 36.80 25.96
CA LEU A 4 -14.36 36.87 24.50
C LEU A 4 -12.96 36.87 23.86
N ILE A 5 -11.98 37.54 24.48
CA ILE A 5 -10.58 37.53 24.05
C ILE A 5 -9.97 36.13 24.17
N LEU A 6 -10.23 35.41 25.27
CA LEU A 6 -9.80 34.01 25.43
C LEU A 6 -10.40 33.07 24.37
N LEU A 7 -11.64 33.33 23.96
CA LEU A 7 -12.36 32.55 22.94
C LEU A 7 -11.82 32.84 21.52
N ILE A 8 -11.48 34.10 21.22
CA ILE A 8 -10.84 34.48 19.95
C ILE A 8 -9.41 33.94 19.88
N LEU A 9 -8.64 33.97 20.98
CA LEU A 9 -7.31 33.34 21.04
C LEU A 9 -7.38 31.81 20.90
N SER A 10 -8.44 31.15 21.38
CA SER A 10 -8.63 29.70 21.18
C SER A 10 -8.98 29.34 19.74
N PHE A 11 -9.68 30.22 19.01
CA PHE A 11 -9.95 30.02 17.58
C PHE A 11 -8.71 30.30 16.70
N VAL A 12 -7.88 31.29 17.06
CA VAL A 12 -6.61 31.59 16.35
C VAL A 12 -5.54 30.52 16.56
N SER A 13 -5.66 29.67 17.58
CA SER A 13 -4.73 28.58 17.85
C SER A 13 -5.08 27.25 17.16
N LEU A 14 -6.06 27.23 16.25
CA LEU A 14 -6.29 26.07 15.38
C LEU A 14 -5.17 25.98 14.33
N ARG A 15 -4.02 25.44 14.75
CA ARG A 15 -2.93 25.01 13.87
C ARG A 15 -3.49 23.89 12.98
N ILE A 16 -3.83 24.19 11.73
CA ILE A 16 -4.04 23.14 10.73
C ILE A 16 -2.68 22.49 10.56
N ALA A 17 -2.48 21.33 11.17
CA ALA A 17 -1.28 20.52 10.99
C ALA A 17 -1.35 19.94 9.57
N VAL A 18 -0.85 20.69 8.59
CA VAL A 18 -0.74 20.21 7.21
C VAL A 18 0.39 19.19 7.20
N SER A 19 0.06 17.91 7.08
CA SER A 19 1.06 16.89 6.79
C SER A 19 1.43 17.01 5.30
N GLN A 20 2.71 16.82 4.99
CA GLN A 20 3.22 16.94 3.65
C GLN A 20 3.85 15.63 3.23
N SER A 21 3.72 15.25 1.95
CA SER A 21 4.51 14.15 1.38
C SER A 21 5.29 14.64 0.17
N ILE A 22 6.43 14.02 -0.11
CA ILE A 22 7.22 14.27 -1.33
C ILE A 22 7.17 13.02 -2.20
N ILE A 23 6.82 13.19 -3.47
CA ILE A 23 6.96 12.16 -4.49
C ILE A 23 8.26 12.41 -5.24
N VAL A 24 9.09 11.39 -5.35
CA VAL A 24 10.23 11.33 -6.27
C VAL A 24 9.79 10.55 -7.50
N ASN A 25 9.70 11.24 -8.63
CA ASN A 25 9.26 10.67 -9.90
C ASN A 25 10.40 9.88 -10.56
N PRO A 26 10.10 9.00 -11.54
CA PRO A 26 11.12 8.16 -12.17
C PRO A 26 12.17 8.96 -12.94
N ASP A 27 11.81 10.17 -13.39
CA ASP A 27 12.69 11.11 -14.09
C ASP A 27 13.54 11.98 -13.13
N GLY A 28 13.45 11.74 -11.82
CA GLY A 28 14.17 12.49 -10.78
C GLY A 28 13.50 13.81 -10.39
N THR A 29 12.40 14.20 -11.03
CA THR A 29 11.64 15.37 -10.59
C THR A 29 10.88 15.08 -9.30
N HIS A 30 10.41 16.13 -8.63
CA HIS A 30 9.67 16.01 -7.39
C HIS A 30 8.28 16.62 -7.49
N SER A 31 7.33 15.97 -6.81
CA SER A 31 6.00 16.52 -6.56
C SER A 31 5.75 16.58 -5.06
N THR A 32 4.87 17.48 -4.65
CA THR A 32 4.56 17.70 -3.24
C THR A 32 3.09 17.44 -2.99
N ILE A 33 2.76 16.65 -1.98
CA ILE A 33 1.39 16.43 -1.54
C ILE A 33 1.15 17.23 -0.27
N PHE A 34 0.14 18.09 -0.28
CA PHE A 34 -0.37 18.77 0.92
C PHE A 34 -1.65 18.08 1.38
N HIS A 35 -1.65 17.51 2.60
CA HIS A 35 -2.79 16.80 3.16
C HIS A 35 -3.67 17.75 4.00
N ASN A 36 -4.97 17.75 3.75
CA ASN A 36 -5.96 18.57 4.45
C ASN A 36 -7.24 17.77 4.77
N GLY A 37 -7.17 16.91 5.79
CA GLY A 37 -8.30 16.06 6.19
C GLY A 37 -8.66 15.06 5.09
N ASN A 38 -9.89 15.16 4.57
CA ASN A 38 -10.40 14.28 3.49
C ASN A 38 -10.03 14.77 2.08
N THR A 39 -9.20 15.81 1.97
CA THR A 39 -8.64 16.24 0.68
C THR A 39 -7.13 16.34 0.75
N SER A 40 -6.49 16.25 -0.41
CA SER A 40 -5.08 16.60 -0.57
C SER A 40 -4.89 17.36 -1.89
N THR A 41 -3.76 18.06 -2.03
CA THR A 41 -3.36 18.69 -3.29
C THR A 41 -1.97 18.21 -3.66
N ILE A 42 -1.82 17.62 -4.84
CA ILE A 42 -0.51 17.31 -5.42
C ILE A 42 -0.08 18.50 -6.26
N VAL A 43 1.07 19.07 -5.96
CA VAL A 43 1.77 20.05 -6.80
C VAL A 43 2.77 19.29 -7.64
N ASN A 44 2.52 19.25 -8.95
CA ASN A 44 3.33 18.53 -9.93
C ASN A 44 4.61 19.31 -10.26
N PRO A 45 5.63 18.67 -10.88
CA PRO A 45 6.92 19.32 -11.13
C PRO A 45 6.82 20.55 -12.04
N ASN A 46 5.82 20.56 -12.94
CA ASN A 46 5.53 21.67 -13.84
C ASN A 46 4.68 22.77 -13.21
N GLY A 47 4.42 22.72 -11.90
CA GLY A 47 3.61 23.70 -11.16
C GLY A 47 2.10 23.55 -11.34
N THR A 48 1.61 22.54 -12.07
CA THR A 48 0.17 22.24 -12.10
C THR A 48 -0.28 21.54 -10.81
N HIS A 49 -1.57 21.62 -10.51
CA HIS A 49 -2.14 21.09 -9.28
C HIS A 49 -3.14 19.98 -9.59
N SER A 50 -3.08 18.89 -8.82
CA SER A 50 -4.04 17.79 -8.87
C SER A 50 -4.71 17.65 -7.50
N PRO A 51 -5.96 18.12 -7.34
CA PRO A 51 -6.70 17.87 -6.12
C PRO A 51 -7.06 16.38 -5.99
N VAL A 52 -7.03 15.90 -4.76
CA VAL A 52 -7.34 14.52 -4.38
C VAL A 52 -8.45 14.54 -3.35
N PHE A 53 -9.49 13.76 -3.59
CA PHE A 53 -10.63 13.60 -2.69
C PHE A 53 -10.59 12.19 -2.10
N HIS A 54 -10.64 12.08 -0.77
CA HIS A 54 -10.60 10.82 -0.04
C HIS A 54 -12.00 10.46 0.48
N ASN A 55 -12.51 9.30 0.10
CA ASN A 55 -13.80 8.76 0.55
C ASN A 55 -13.64 7.30 1.00
N GLY A 56 -13.34 7.11 2.29
CA GLY A 56 -13.05 5.79 2.87
C GLY A 56 -11.83 5.14 2.20
N ASN A 57 -12.02 3.94 1.65
CA ASN A 57 -10.96 3.17 0.98
C ASN A 57 -10.78 3.55 -0.51
N ILE A 58 -11.38 4.66 -0.96
CA ILE A 58 -11.26 5.14 -2.33
C ILE A 58 -10.77 6.58 -2.32
N SER A 59 -9.79 6.90 -3.16
CA SER A 59 -9.46 8.29 -3.50
C SER A 59 -9.70 8.57 -4.98
N THR A 60 -10.09 9.79 -5.30
CA THR A 60 -10.13 10.29 -6.68
C THR A 60 -9.11 11.40 -6.84
N VAL A 61 -8.23 11.26 -7.83
CA VAL A 61 -7.27 12.29 -8.23
C VAL A 61 -7.81 12.98 -9.47
N VAL A 62 -7.93 14.30 -9.45
CA VAL A 62 -8.23 15.10 -10.65
C VAL A 62 -6.90 15.51 -11.28
N ASN A 63 -6.63 15.02 -12.48
CA ASN A 63 -5.42 15.33 -13.20
C ASN A 63 -5.49 16.75 -13.79
N PRO A 64 -4.34 17.40 -14.09
CA PRO A 64 -4.32 18.77 -14.61
C PRO A 64 -5.09 18.96 -15.92
N ASN A 65 -5.26 17.90 -16.70
CA ASN A 65 -6.04 17.89 -17.95
C ASN A 65 -7.55 17.63 -17.74
N GLY A 66 -8.02 17.60 -16.50
CA GLY A 66 -9.43 17.36 -16.13
C GLY A 66 -9.85 15.89 -16.09
N THR A 67 -9.00 14.94 -16.49
CA THR A 67 -9.28 13.51 -16.35
C THR A 67 -9.16 13.06 -14.89
N HIS A 68 -9.63 11.85 -14.59
CA HIS A 68 -9.61 11.31 -13.23
C HIS A 68 -8.87 9.97 -13.14
N SER A 69 -8.04 9.84 -12.10
CA SER A 69 -7.54 8.55 -11.63
C SER A 69 -8.25 8.15 -10.34
N THR A 70 -8.45 6.85 -10.13
CA THR A 70 -9.06 6.31 -8.91
C THR A 70 -8.06 5.44 -8.18
N ILE A 71 -7.91 5.63 -6.87
CA ILE A 71 -7.03 4.83 -6.01
C ILE A 71 -7.90 4.00 -5.07
N PHE A 72 -7.74 2.68 -5.10
CA PHE A 72 -8.36 1.75 -4.18
C PHE A 72 -7.34 1.33 -3.13
N HIS A 73 -7.62 1.60 -1.85
CA HIS A 73 -6.75 1.27 -0.73
C HIS A 73 -7.12 -0.09 -0.14
N ASN A 74 -6.15 -0.98 0.00
CA ASN A 74 -6.31 -2.33 0.54
C ASN A 74 -5.17 -2.67 1.52
N GLY A 75 -5.29 -2.22 2.77
CA GLY A 75 -4.27 -2.42 3.80
C GLY A 75 -2.97 -1.70 3.44
N ASN A 76 -1.89 -2.46 3.29
CA ASN A 76 -0.55 -1.93 2.95
C ASN A 76 -0.31 -1.81 1.43
N THR A 77 -1.33 -2.07 0.61
CA THR A 77 -1.24 -1.94 -0.85
C THR A 77 -2.40 -1.11 -1.37
N SER A 78 -2.17 -0.31 -2.41
CA SER A 78 -3.22 0.37 -3.14
C SER A 78 -3.09 0.15 -4.65
N THR A 79 -4.20 0.19 -5.37
CA THR A 79 -4.24 0.14 -6.82
C THR A 79 -4.78 1.44 -7.38
N MET A 80 -3.97 2.12 -8.19
CA MET A 80 -4.38 3.31 -8.93
C MET A 80 -4.79 2.92 -10.35
N VAL A 81 -6.01 3.22 -10.74
CA VAL A 81 -6.52 3.12 -12.12
C VAL A 81 -6.39 4.49 -12.77
N ASN A 82 -5.62 4.56 -13.85
CA ASN A 82 -5.40 5.76 -14.63
C ASN A 82 -6.56 6.00 -15.62
N PRO A 83 -6.69 7.23 -16.18
CA PRO A 83 -7.79 7.54 -17.09
C PRO A 83 -7.80 6.70 -18.36
N ASN A 84 -6.64 6.21 -18.80
CA ASN A 84 -6.47 5.32 -19.94
C ASN A 84 -6.70 3.84 -19.59
N GLY A 85 -7.15 3.53 -18.37
CA GLY A 85 -7.40 2.17 -17.89
C GLY A 85 -6.17 1.40 -17.41
N THR A 86 -4.95 1.94 -17.53
CA THR A 86 -3.78 1.26 -16.99
C THR A 86 -3.76 1.32 -15.47
N THR A 87 -3.10 0.36 -14.83
CA THR A 87 -3.02 0.28 -13.37
C THR A 87 -1.61 0.48 -12.86
N SER A 88 -1.49 1.15 -11.72
CA SER A 88 -0.26 1.27 -10.94
C SER A 88 -0.50 0.71 -9.55
N THR A 89 0.52 0.12 -8.94
CA THR A 89 0.43 -0.47 -7.60
C THR A 89 1.26 0.37 -6.63
N ILE A 90 0.71 0.66 -5.46
CA ILE A 90 1.38 1.43 -4.42
C ILE A 90 1.57 0.50 -3.23
N PHE A 91 2.81 0.33 -2.78
CA PHE A 91 3.16 -0.42 -1.58
C PHE A 91 3.49 0.55 -0.46
N HIS A 92 2.79 0.45 0.67
CA HIS A 92 2.96 1.31 1.83
C HIS A 92 3.83 0.60 2.87
N ASN A 93 4.98 1.19 3.21
CA ASN A 93 5.92 0.68 4.20
C ASN A 93 6.30 1.79 5.21
N GLY A 94 5.43 1.99 6.19
CA GLY A 94 5.57 3.06 7.18
C GLY A 94 5.56 4.43 6.53
N ASN A 95 6.62 5.23 6.73
CA ASN A 95 6.70 6.59 6.18
C ASN A 95 7.14 6.64 4.71
N ILE A 96 7.32 5.49 4.06
CA ILE A 96 7.71 5.41 2.66
C ILE A 96 6.69 4.58 1.90
N SER A 97 6.27 5.05 0.73
CA SER A 97 5.53 4.23 -0.23
C SER A 97 6.28 4.11 -1.55
N THR A 98 6.21 2.94 -2.18
CA THR A 98 6.73 2.73 -3.53
C THR A 98 5.58 2.59 -4.50
N VAL A 99 5.56 3.42 -5.55
CA VAL A 99 4.61 3.33 -6.65
C VAL A 99 5.28 2.60 -7.81
N VAL A 100 4.72 1.48 -8.23
CA VAL A 100 5.08 0.78 -9.47
C VAL A 100 4.07 1.21 -10.54
N ASN A 101 4.53 2.04 -11.47
CA ASN A 101 3.72 2.56 -12.56
C ASN A 101 3.39 1.48 -13.59
N SER A 102 2.35 1.68 -14.40
CA SER A 102 1.93 0.71 -15.42
C SER A 102 2.99 0.39 -16.47
N ASN A 103 3.97 1.28 -16.66
CA ASN A 103 5.10 1.10 -17.57
C ASN A 103 6.33 0.46 -16.89
N GLY A 104 6.22 0.00 -15.64
CA GLY A 104 7.29 -0.63 -14.86
C GLY A 104 8.25 0.34 -14.17
N THR A 105 8.15 1.65 -14.42
CA THR A 105 8.95 2.64 -13.68
C THR A 105 8.48 2.76 -12.24
N GLN A 106 9.35 3.27 -11.37
CA GLN A 106 9.05 3.40 -9.94
C GLN A 106 9.16 4.84 -9.46
N SER A 107 8.24 5.22 -8.56
CA SER A 107 8.27 6.47 -7.82
C SER A 107 8.27 6.18 -6.33
N THR A 108 8.88 7.06 -5.55
CA THR A 108 8.92 6.91 -4.08
C THR A 108 8.18 8.06 -3.44
N ILE A 109 7.30 7.78 -2.48
CA ILE A 109 6.59 8.78 -1.70
C ILE A 109 7.17 8.77 -0.28
N PHE A 110 7.71 9.90 0.16
CA PHE A 110 8.14 10.13 1.53
C PHE A 110 7.04 10.89 2.27
N HIS A 111 6.48 10.29 3.31
CA HIS A 111 5.42 10.89 4.12
C HIS A 111 6.03 11.63 5.32
N ASN A 112 5.86 12.96 5.37
CA ASN A 112 6.32 13.79 6.49
C ASN A 112 5.11 14.13 7.39
N GLY A 113 5.12 13.56 8.60
CA GLY A 113 4.08 13.75 9.62
C GLY A 113 3.12 12.57 9.77
N ASN A 114 2.20 12.66 10.74
CA ASN A 114 1.20 11.62 11.00
C ASN A 114 0.18 11.59 9.85
N ASN A 115 0.41 10.71 8.87
CA ASN A 115 -0.51 10.51 7.75
C ASN A 115 -1.83 9.89 8.28
N PRO A 116 -2.98 10.60 8.22
CA PRO A 116 -4.23 10.13 8.81
C PRO A 116 -4.72 8.80 8.20
N LEU A 117 -4.34 8.48 6.96
CA LEU A 117 -4.66 7.20 6.31
C LEU A 117 -3.92 6.00 6.93
N GLN A 118 -2.77 6.22 7.60
CA GLN A 118 -2.08 5.14 8.31
C GLN A 118 -2.73 4.80 9.66
N LYS A 119 -3.51 5.71 10.24
CA LYS A 119 -4.12 5.51 11.56
C LYS A 119 -5.22 4.45 11.55
N THR A 120 -5.90 4.24 10.42
CA THR A 120 -6.97 3.23 10.31
C THR A 120 -6.43 1.79 10.33
N ASN A 121 -5.19 1.57 9.86
CA ASN A 121 -4.61 0.22 9.77
C ASN A 121 -3.86 -0.24 11.04
N GLN A 122 -3.44 0.67 11.93
CA GLN A 122 -2.85 0.26 13.23
C GLN A 122 -3.89 -0.04 14.30
N ASN A 123 -5.06 0.60 14.25
CA ASN A 123 -6.09 0.42 15.29
C ASN A 123 -6.95 -0.83 15.10
N ASN A 124 -6.99 -1.41 13.89
CA ASN A 124 -7.70 -2.68 13.64
C ASN A 124 -6.85 -3.93 13.91
N ALA A 125 -5.53 -3.80 14.06
CA ALA A 125 -4.67 -4.93 14.44
C ALA A 125 -4.67 -5.20 15.96
N ASN A 126 -5.12 -4.23 16.78
CA ASN A 126 -5.08 -4.30 18.24
C ASN A 126 -6.44 -4.32 18.94
N ALA A 127 -7.56 -4.31 18.20
CA ALA A 127 -8.91 -4.28 18.78
C ALA A 127 -9.71 -5.61 18.67
N SER A 128 -9.08 -6.71 18.21
CA SER A 128 -9.75 -8.02 18.07
C SER A 128 -9.10 -9.17 18.86
N ALA A 129 -8.14 -8.90 19.73
CA ALA A 129 -7.58 -9.92 20.63
C ALA A 129 -8.28 -9.86 21.99
N GLU A 130 -9.55 -10.27 22.05
CA GLU A 130 -10.09 -10.86 23.28
C GLU A 130 -9.47 -12.27 23.43
N PRO A 131 -9.04 -12.69 24.63
CA PRO A 131 -8.41 -13.99 24.81
C PRO A 131 -9.50 -15.06 24.88
N THR A 132 -9.92 -15.61 23.73
CA THR A 132 -10.75 -16.81 23.73
C THR A 132 -9.86 -18.05 23.83
N ASP A 133 -10.16 -18.86 24.84
CA ASP A 133 -9.60 -20.14 25.22
C ASP A 133 -8.82 -20.91 24.14
N SER A 134 -7.64 -21.37 24.54
CA SER A 134 -6.77 -22.27 23.79
C SER A 134 -7.49 -23.52 23.30
N VAL A 135 -7.66 -23.65 21.98
CA VAL A 135 -7.97 -24.93 21.33
C VAL A 135 -6.70 -25.77 21.31
N LYS A 136 -6.67 -26.80 22.16
CA LYS A 136 -5.60 -27.80 22.25
C LYS A 136 -5.57 -28.65 20.97
N LEU A 137 -4.67 -28.33 20.04
CA LEU A 137 -4.43 -29.18 18.86
C LEU A 137 -3.93 -30.57 19.31
N THR A 138 -4.73 -31.60 19.05
CA THR A 138 -4.29 -32.99 19.15
C THR A 138 -3.32 -33.34 18.02
N LYS A 139 -2.33 -34.17 18.36
CA LYS A 139 -1.09 -34.52 17.65
C LYS A 139 -1.22 -35.16 16.25
N ARG A 140 -2.33 -35.00 15.52
CA ARG A 140 -2.57 -35.66 14.22
C ARG A 140 -2.40 -34.78 12.98
N ASP A 141 -2.31 -33.45 13.12
CA ASP A 141 -2.33 -32.55 11.96
C ASP A 141 -0.95 -31.97 11.57
N SER A 142 0.13 -32.39 12.23
CA SER A 142 1.49 -32.03 11.81
C SER A 142 2.01 -32.97 10.72
N LEU A 143 1.52 -32.80 9.49
CA LEU A 143 2.17 -33.38 8.31
C LEU A 143 3.24 -32.40 7.79
N SER A 144 4.50 -32.75 8.04
CA SER A 144 5.68 -31.99 7.68
C SER A 144 5.94 -31.98 6.16
N ILE A 145 6.43 -30.84 5.67
CA ILE A 145 6.81 -30.53 4.27
C ILE A 145 8.06 -31.33 3.80
N SER A 146 8.36 -32.47 4.41
CA SER A 146 9.59 -33.24 4.17
C SER A 146 9.51 -34.30 3.06
N ASP A 147 8.33 -34.60 2.50
CA ASP A 147 8.16 -35.73 1.57
C ASP A 147 8.10 -35.38 0.08
N ALA A 148 8.05 -34.09 -0.31
CA ALA A 148 8.11 -33.69 -1.72
C ALA A 148 9.49 -33.96 -2.36
N GLY A 149 10.56 -34.03 -1.57
CA GLY A 149 11.93 -34.23 -2.06
C GLY A 149 12.30 -35.66 -2.46
N LYS A 150 11.53 -36.68 -2.05
CA LYS A 150 11.84 -38.10 -2.35
C LYS A 150 11.22 -38.60 -3.65
N GLN A 151 10.13 -38.00 -4.13
CA GLN A 151 9.46 -38.44 -5.36
C GLN A 151 10.15 -37.98 -6.65
N LEU A 152 10.99 -36.94 -6.62
CA LEU A 152 11.79 -36.57 -7.80
C LEU A 152 12.99 -37.51 -8.06
N LYS A 153 13.47 -38.23 -7.04
CA LYS A 153 14.64 -39.13 -7.18
C LYS A 153 14.28 -40.56 -7.63
N SER A 154 13.01 -40.99 -7.47
CA SER A 154 12.56 -42.31 -7.91
C SER A 154 12.21 -42.35 -9.41
N SER A 155 11.75 -41.23 -9.99
CA SER A 155 11.41 -41.14 -11.42
C SER A 155 12.64 -41.20 -12.34
N LYS A 156 13.78 -40.59 -11.94
CA LYS A 156 15.03 -40.63 -12.73
C LYS A 156 15.75 -41.99 -12.73
N ARG A 157 15.42 -42.92 -11.82
CA ARG A 157 16.01 -44.28 -11.79
C ARG A 157 15.27 -45.30 -12.66
N LYS A 158 13.99 -45.06 -13.02
CA LYS A 158 13.23 -45.97 -13.91
C LYS A 158 13.50 -45.77 -15.41
N ALA A 159 14.05 -44.63 -15.83
CA ALA A 159 14.36 -44.36 -17.23
C ALA A 159 15.70 -44.96 -17.73
N LYS A 160 16.53 -45.53 -16.84
CA LYS A 160 17.89 -46.00 -17.21
C LYS A 160 18.09 -47.53 -17.15
N ARG A 161 17.03 -48.30 -16.90
CA ARG A 161 17.09 -49.76 -16.74
C ARG A 161 16.00 -50.44 -17.56
N GLY A 162 16.17 -50.44 -18.88
CA GLY A 162 15.23 -51.05 -19.81
C GLY A 162 15.70 -50.91 -21.25
N LYS A 163 16.74 -51.68 -21.62
CA LYS A 163 17.00 -52.25 -22.95
C LYS A 163 18.35 -52.96 -22.93
N GLU A 164 18.32 -54.25 -22.60
CA GLU A 164 19.39 -55.19 -22.94
C GLU A 164 18.69 -56.35 -23.67
N PRO A 165 19.03 -56.65 -24.94
CA PRO A 165 18.37 -57.71 -25.68
C PRO A 165 18.93 -59.07 -25.28
N LYS A 166 18.04 -60.05 -25.04
CA LYS A 166 18.43 -61.46 -24.86
C LYS A 166 18.86 -62.06 -26.19
N ARG A 167 20.00 -62.77 -26.16
CA ARG A 167 20.45 -63.71 -27.20
C ARG A 167 19.58 -64.95 -27.18
N GLU A 168 19.11 -65.36 -28.36
CA GLU A 168 19.01 -66.74 -28.83
C GLU A 168 19.43 -66.76 -30.31
#